data_AF-A0A2H9TPC4-F1
#
_entry.id   AF-A0A2H9TPC4-F1
#
_cell.length_a   1.000
_cell.length_b   1.000
_cell.length_c   1.000
_cell.angle_alpha   90.00
_cell.angle_beta   90.00
_cell.angle_gamma   90.00
#
_symmetry.space_group_name_H-M   'P 1'
#
loop_
_entity.id
_entity.type
_entity.pdbx_description
1 polymer ?
#
loop_
_entity_poly.entity_id
_entity_poly.type
_entity_poly.pdbx_seq_one_letter_code
_entity_poly.pdbx_strand_id
1 'polypeptide(L)'
;MAPFCRESLISLIRPQPPQKISLAQTVEMLVQSNEISMEPVILEDATVGEVLATRIMRSSFPEFPVTAVASNDSTERIDPMVQLTHAADLITQHGISVEGIFRLTKSLERPEELASIIAAGTRADMEHDSPYDLASMLKIYTRKYYPNILSESDITSINETGDAATFLSTLTAERRRFLALLGALCRTIDSHQETNKMSMSNLARVLAPNLFQHPDPMVEMRLILPTIEAARIIMNVA
;
A
#
# COMPACT_ATOMS: atom_id res chain seq x y z
N MET A 1 68.23 -19.14 2.04
CA MET A 1 67.40 -18.67 0.91
C MET A 1 65.98 -18.55 1.45
N ALA A 2 65.69 -17.47 2.17
CA ALA A 2 65.05 -16.23 1.72
C ALA A 2 63.51 -16.30 1.88
N PRO A 3 62.90 -15.41 2.69
CA PRO A 3 61.48 -15.46 3.03
C PRO A 3 60.63 -14.84 1.90
N PHE A 4 59.50 -15.47 1.57
CA PHE A 4 58.54 -14.90 0.64
C PHE A 4 57.84 -13.70 1.30
N CYS A 5 58.16 -12.51 0.79
CA CYS A 5 57.58 -11.23 1.19
C CYS A 5 56.06 -11.23 1.03
N ARG A 6 55.35 -10.83 2.09
CA ARG A 6 53.89 -10.71 2.16
C ARG A 6 53.40 -9.29 1.83
N GLU A 7 54.01 -8.62 0.85
CA GLU A 7 53.71 -7.20 0.57
C GLU A 7 53.15 -6.88 -0.83
N SER A 8 52.92 -7.86 -1.71
CA SER A 8 52.49 -7.57 -3.10
C SER A 8 51.03 -7.88 -3.46
N LEU A 9 50.10 -7.97 -2.49
CA LEU A 9 48.67 -8.22 -2.78
C LEU A 9 47.69 -7.24 -2.10
N ILE A 10 48.13 -6.02 -1.74
CA ILE A 10 47.25 -4.95 -1.24
C ILE A 10 47.33 -3.71 -2.15
N SER A 11 47.15 -3.91 -3.47
CA SER A 11 47.02 -2.78 -4.40
C SER A 11 45.90 -2.91 -5.43
N LEU A 12 45.01 -3.90 -5.33
CA LEU A 12 44.04 -4.18 -6.41
C LEU A 12 42.55 -4.10 -6.04
N ILE A 13 42.18 -3.52 -4.90
CA ILE A 13 40.77 -3.16 -4.63
C ILE A 13 40.73 -1.86 -3.83
N ARG A 14 40.89 -0.72 -4.50
CA ARG A 14 40.35 0.55 -4.00
C ARG A 14 38.99 0.76 -4.67
N PRO A 15 37.87 0.89 -3.93
CA PRO A 15 36.62 1.28 -4.54
C PRO A 15 36.76 2.70 -5.11
N GLN A 16 36.53 2.85 -6.40
CA GLN A 16 36.41 4.17 -7.04
C GLN A 16 35.12 4.83 -6.53
N PRO A 17 35.14 6.13 -6.18
CA PRO A 17 33.91 6.82 -5.81
C PRO A 17 32.95 6.86 -7.02
N PRO A 18 31.63 6.77 -6.80
CA PRO A 18 30.66 6.77 -7.88
C PRO A 18 30.77 8.07 -8.68
N GLN A 19 30.93 7.95 -10.00
CA GLN A 19 30.89 9.09 -10.90
C GLN A 19 29.51 9.74 -10.80
N LYS A 20 29.47 11.02 -10.40
CA LYS A 20 28.25 11.82 -10.36
C LYS A 20 27.77 12.07 -11.78
N ILE A 21 26.82 11.26 -12.24
CA ILE A 21 26.04 11.57 -13.45
C ILE A 21 25.01 12.64 -13.05
N SER A 22 25.00 13.74 -13.79
CA SER A 22 24.05 14.83 -13.57
C SER A 22 22.64 14.37 -13.94
N LEU A 23 21.63 14.75 -13.13
CA LEU A 23 20.20 14.51 -13.41
C LEU A 23 19.79 14.93 -14.83
N ALA A 24 20.46 15.95 -15.40
CA ALA A 24 20.23 16.39 -16.77
C ALA A 24 20.57 15.32 -17.82
N GLN A 25 21.62 14.51 -17.60
CA GLN A 25 22.04 13.47 -18.56
C GLN A 25 21.15 12.22 -18.51
N THR A 26 20.49 11.96 -17.37
CA THR A 26 19.53 10.85 -17.25
C THR A 26 18.20 11.17 -17.94
N VAL A 27 17.79 12.44 -17.94
CA VAL A 27 16.55 12.89 -18.59
C VAL A 27 16.69 12.87 -20.13
N GLU A 28 17.84 13.27 -20.68
CA GLU A 28 18.06 13.24 -22.14
C GLU A 28 18.04 11.82 -22.73
N MET A 29 18.50 10.80 -22.00
CA MET A 29 18.42 9.40 -22.45
C MET A 29 16.98 8.86 -22.48
N LEU A 30 16.10 9.33 -21.58
CA LEU A 30 14.71 8.88 -21.53
C LEU A 30 13.84 9.55 -22.60
N VAL A 31 14.19 10.77 -23.02
CA VAL A 31 13.44 11.53 -24.04
C VAL A 31 13.65 10.98 -25.45
N GLN A 32 14.77 10.30 -25.74
CA GLN A 32 15.03 9.73 -27.06
C GLN A 32 14.29 8.40 -27.34
N SER A 33 13.57 7.84 -26.35
CA SER A 33 13.00 6.49 -26.45
C SER A 33 11.47 6.44 -26.59
N ASN A 34 10.76 7.57 -26.63
CA ASN A 34 9.31 7.57 -26.77
C ASN A 34 8.86 8.41 -27.97
N GLU A 35 8.48 7.74 -29.05
CA GLU A 35 7.58 8.29 -30.06
C GLU A 35 6.20 8.50 -29.41
N ILE A 36 5.94 9.73 -28.94
CA ILE A 36 4.56 10.19 -28.70
C ILE A 36 4.41 11.49 -29.46
N SER A 37 3.70 11.41 -30.57
CA SER A 37 3.17 12.56 -31.30
C SER A 37 2.25 13.35 -30.37
N MET A 38 2.61 14.60 -30.07
CA MET A 38 1.73 15.54 -29.37
C MET A 38 1.21 16.57 -30.37
N GLU A 39 -0.10 16.58 -30.61
CA GLU A 39 -0.77 17.80 -31.06
C GLU A 39 -0.98 18.73 -29.85
N PRO A 40 -0.75 20.05 -29.98
CA PRO A 40 -0.85 20.97 -28.87
C PRO A 40 -2.30 21.37 -28.61
N VAL A 41 -2.83 21.00 -27.44
CA VAL A 41 -4.03 21.64 -26.89
C VAL A 41 -3.60 22.90 -26.15
N ILE A 42 -3.95 24.05 -26.70
CA ILE A 42 -3.79 25.36 -26.04
C ILE A 42 -4.85 25.46 -24.95
N LEU A 43 -4.42 25.66 -23.70
CA LEU A 43 -5.28 26.15 -22.63
C LEU A 43 -4.65 27.43 -22.08
N GLU A 44 -5.36 28.53 -22.30
CA GLU A 44 -5.06 29.86 -21.76
C GLU A 44 -5.27 29.87 -20.23
N ASP A 45 -4.36 30.60 -19.57
CA ASP A 45 -4.50 31.23 -18.26
C ASP A 45 -4.89 30.35 -17.06
N ALA A 46 -3.90 29.59 -16.56
CA ALA A 46 -3.79 29.33 -15.12
C ALA A 46 -2.32 29.44 -14.71
N THR A 47 -2.07 30.31 -13.72
CA THR A 47 -0.74 30.66 -13.20
C THR A 47 0.07 29.44 -12.77
N VAL A 48 1.31 29.36 -13.27
CA VAL A 48 2.30 28.26 -13.14
C VAL A 48 2.69 27.91 -11.69
N GLY A 49 2.18 28.63 -10.68
CA GLY A 49 2.48 28.41 -9.27
C GLY A 49 1.71 27.27 -8.57
N GLU A 50 0.49 26.95 -9.00
CA GLU A 50 -0.36 25.98 -8.27
C GLU A 50 -0.25 24.54 -8.80
N VAL A 51 0.19 24.35 -10.05
CA VAL A 51 0.26 23.03 -10.69
C VAL A 51 1.45 22.20 -10.21
N LEU A 52 2.50 22.82 -9.65
CA LEU A 52 3.68 22.10 -9.18
C LEU A 52 3.50 21.42 -7.81
N ALA A 53 2.62 21.92 -6.94
CA ALA A 53 2.44 21.35 -5.60
C ALA A 53 1.67 20.01 -5.64
N THR A 54 0.75 19.85 -6.59
CA THR A 54 -0.10 18.65 -6.69
C THR A 54 0.58 17.48 -7.38
N ARG A 55 1.74 17.70 -8.04
CA ARG A 55 2.39 16.67 -8.88
C ARG A 55 3.43 15.82 -8.15
N ILE A 56 3.88 16.22 -6.95
CA ILE A 56 4.96 15.53 -6.23
C ILE A 56 4.43 14.38 -5.33
N MET A 57 3.14 14.31 -5.00
CA MET A 57 2.60 13.21 -4.17
C MET A 57 1.92 12.07 -4.94
N ARG A 58 1.78 12.15 -6.28
CA ARG A 58 1.05 11.15 -7.07
C ARG A 58 1.90 9.99 -7.63
N SER A 59 3.22 9.98 -7.43
CA SER A 59 4.11 9.03 -8.12
C SER A 59 4.14 7.60 -7.55
N SER A 60 3.25 7.24 -6.62
CA SER A 60 3.22 5.90 -6.00
C SER A 60 2.08 5.00 -6.49
N PHE A 61 1.18 5.48 -7.34
CA PHE A 61 0.06 4.68 -7.85
C PHE A 61 -0.01 4.75 -9.39
N PRO A 62 -0.27 3.63 -10.09
CA PRO A 62 -0.52 3.66 -11.53
C PRO A 62 -1.81 4.43 -11.83
N GLU A 63 -1.71 5.52 -12.60
CA GLU A 63 -2.87 6.28 -13.08
C GLU A 63 -3.66 5.45 -14.10
N PHE A 64 -4.94 5.21 -13.84
CA PHE A 64 -5.89 4.64 -14.80
C PHE A 64 -6.84 5.73 -15.30
N PRO A 65 -7.15 5.79 -16.61
CA PRO A 65 -7.98 6.85 -17.17
C PRO A 65 -9.45 6.68 -16.73
N VAL A 66 -10.02 7.73 -16.16
CA VAL A 66 -11.45 7.82 -15.81
C VAL A 66 -12.21 8.40 -17.00
N THR A 67 -12.96 7.57 -17.72
CA THR A 67 -13.90 8.03 -18.76
C THR A 67 -15.19 8.54 -18.11
N ALA A 68 -15.49 9.83 -18.30
CA ALA A 68 -16.75 10.43 -17.91
C ALA A 68 -17.89 9.88 -18.79
N VAL A 69 -18.94 9.33 -18.16
CA VAL A 69 -20.21 8.99 -18.83
C VAL A 69 -21.34 9.69 -18.09
N ALA A 70 -22.15 10.44 -18.82
CA ALA A 70 -23.31 11.14 -18.30
C ALA A 70 -24.60 10.32 -18.45
N SER A 71 -25.50 10.54 -17.48
CA SER A 71 -26.98 10.45 -17.49
C SER A 71 -27.70 9.27 -16.78
N ASN A 72 -28.48 9.70 -15.78
CA ASN A 72 -29.83 9.28 -15.33
C ASN A 72 -30.01 8.14 -14.30
N ASP A 73 -30.70 8.53 -13.22
CA ASP A 73 -31.08 7.85 -11.97
C ASP A 73 -31.20 6.31 -12.03
N SER A 74 -30.12 5.65 -11.62
CA SER A 74 -30.02 4.25 -11.22
C SER A 74 -28.79 4.20 -10.33
N THR A 75 -28.86 3.59 -9.15
CA THR A 75 -27.76 3.58 -8.17
C THR A 75 -26.48 3.16 -8.87
N GLU A 76 -25.61 4.13 -9.17
CA GLU A 76 -24.44 3.91 -10.02
C GLU A 76 -23.56 2.89 -9.30
N ARG A 77 -23.44 1.69 -9.87
CA ARG A 77 -22.66 0.64 -9.25
C ARG A 77 -21.20 1.01 -9.39
N ILE A 78 -20.55 1.33 -8.28
CA ILE A 78 -19.14 1.70 -8.24
C ILE A 78 -18.33 0.46 -7.86
N ASP A 79 -17.23 0.22 -8.59
CA ASP A 79 -16.27 -0.82 -8.25
C ASP A 79 -15.78 -0.64 -6.80
N PRO A 80 -15.95 -1.66 -5.92
CA PRO A 80 -15.46 -1.61 -4.55
C PRO A 80 -14.00 -1.18 -4.43
N MET A 81 -13.13 -1.62 -5.36
CA MET A 81 -11.71 -1.27 -5.33
C MET A 81 -11.46 0.23 -5.48
N VAL A 82 -12.26 0.92 -6.29
CA VAL A 82 -12.18 2.38 -6.47
C VAL A 82 -12.49 3.08 -5.15
N GLN A 83 -13.53 2.63 -4.45
CA GLN A 83 -13.93 3.21 -3.17
C GLN A 83 -12.93 2.90 -2.05
N LEU A 84 -12.37 1.69 -2.02
CA LEU A 84 -11.31 1.32 -1.08
C LEU A 84 -10.04 2.15 -1.30
N THR A 85 -9.69 2.41 -2.57
CA THR A 85 -8.57 3.29 -2.92
C THR A 85 -8.84 4.72 -2.44
N HIS A 86 -10.04 5.24 -2.68
CA HIS A 86 -10.43 6.57 -2.18
C HIS A 86 -10.38 6.65 -0.64
N ALA A 87 -10.81 5.61 0.08
CA ALA A 87 -10.67 5.56 1.54
C ALA A 87 -9.19 5.59 1.98
N ALA A 88 -8.30 4.87 1.29
CA ALA A 88 -6.86 4.90 1.56
C ALA A 88 -6.24 6.28 1.28
N ASP A 89 -6.70 6.97 0.23
CA ASP A 89 -6.29 8.35 -0.08
C ASP A 89 -6.71 9.32 1.02
N LEU A 90 -7.95 9.23 1.51
CA LEU A 90 -8.43 10.05 2.62
C LEU A 90 -7.64 9.81 3.91
N ILE A 91 -7.30 8.54 4.23
CA ILE A 91 -6.42 8.21 5.36
C ILE A 91 -5.02 8.80 5.12
N THR A 92 -4.51 8.77 3.89
CA THR A 92 -3.20 9.33 3.56
C THR A 92 -3.17 10.85 3.75
N GLN A 93 -4.24 11.54 3.35
CA GLN A 93 -4.35 12.99 3.43
C GLN A 93 -4.58 13.49 4.87
N HIS A 94 -5.36 12.76 5.67
CA HIS A 94 -5.84 13.26 6.97
C HIS A 94 -5.47 12.39 8.18
N GLY A 95 -4.98 11.17 7.94
CA GLY A 95 -4.78 10.14 8.97
C GLY A 95 -3.32 9.81 9.31
N ILE A 96 -2.34 10.15 8.46
CA ILE A 96 -0.94 9.72 8.62
C ILE A 96 -0.28 10.21 9.92
N SER A 97 -0.73 11.34 10.47
CA SER A 97 -0.19 11.90 11.73
C SER A 97 -1.09 11.61 12.93
N VAL A 98 -2.18 10.87 12.76
CA VAL A 98 -3.16 10.60 13.81
C VAL A 98 -2.66 9.46 14.69
N GLU A 99 -2.51 9.72 15.99
CA GLU A 99 -2.02 8.73 16.94
C GLU A 99 -2.90 7.46 16.98
N GLY A 100 -2.28 6.30 16.83
CA GLY A 100 -2.97 5.02 16.93
C GLY A 100 -3.94 4.74 15.78
N ILE A 101 -3.74 5.34 14.60
CA ILE A 101 -4.44 4.95 13.37
C ILE A 101 -4.40 3.41 13.19
N PHE A 102 -5.48 2.78 12.71
CA PHE A 102 -5.72 1.32 12.75
C PHE A 102 -5.83 0.64 14.13
N ARG A 103 -5.27 1.20 15.21
CA ARG A 103 -5.37 0.63 16.56
C ARG A 103 -6.63 1.10 17.29
N LEU A 104 -6.91 2.40 17.24
CA LEU A 104 -8.04 3.01 17.93
C LEU A 104 -9.28 3.00 17.05
N THR A 105 -10.44 2.90 17.70
CA THR A 105 -11.76 2.91 17.06
C THR A 105 -12.58 4.06 17.64
N LYS A 106 -13.23 4.85 16.79
CA LYS A 106 -14.13 5.94 17.22
C LYS A 106 -15.59 5.51 17.22
N SER A 107 -16.04 4.83 16.17
CA SER A 107 -17.37 4.23 16.06
C SER A 107 -17.28 2.75 15.71
N LEU A 108 -18.21 1.94 16.20
CA LEU A 108 -18.35 0.54 15.80
C LEU A 108 -19.31 0.37 14.62
N GLU A 109 -20.30 1.25 14.49
CA GLU A 109 -21.39 1.12 13.52
C GLU A 109 -21.02 1.67 12.15
N ARG A 110 -20.41 2.86 12.12
CA ARG A 110 -20.10 3.55 10.87
C ARG A 110 -19.09 2.79 9.98
N PRO A 111 -17.98 2.23 10.52
CA PRO A 111 -17.06 1.43 9.72
C PRO A 111 -17.71 0.19 9.08
N GLU A 112 -18.65 -0.42 9.80
CA GLU A 112 -19.39 -1.61 9.35
C GLU A 112 -20.39 -1.26 8.23
N GLU A 113 -21.09 -0.15 8.38
CA GLU A 113 -21.99 0.40 7.37
C GLU A 113 -21.24 0.70 6.07
N LEU A 114 -20.12 1.43 6.16
CA LEU A 114 -19.28 1.76 5.01
C LEU A 114 -18.79 0.51 4.28
N ALA A 115 -18.27 -0.48 5.02
CA ALA A 115 -17.80 -1.73 4.43
C ALA A 115 -18.94 -2.45 3.68
N SER A 116 -20.16 -2.44 4.24
CA SER A 116 -21.34 -3.05 3.63
C SER A 116 -21.79 -2.32 2.35
N ILE A 117 -21.82 -0.98 2.37
CA ILE A 117 -22.17 -0.15 1.20
C ILE A 117 -21.17 -0.38 0.06
N ILE A 118 -19.87 -0.37 0.38
CA ILE A 118 -18.80 -0.60 -0.59
C ILE A 118 -18.89 -2.01 -1.18
N ALA A 119 -19.07 -3.03 -0.35
CA ALA A 119 -19.20 -4.41 -0.82
C ALA A 119 -20.44 -4.64 -1.70
N ALA A 120 -21.53 -3.91 -1.45
CA ALA A 120 -22.71 -3.91 -2.31
C ALA A 120 -22.48 -3.21 -3.66
N GLY A 121 -21.33 -2.53 -3.83
CA GLY A 121 -21.02 -1.73 -5.01
C GLY A 121 -21.82 -0.43 -5.07
N THR A 122 -22.35 0.04 -3.94
CA THR A 122 -23.03 1.34 -3.85
C THR A 122 -22.03 2.41 -3.47
N ARG A 123 -22.24 3.66 -3.92
CA ARG A 123 -21.40 4.79 -3.54
C ARG A 123 -21.50 5.07 -2.04
N ALA A 124 -20.38 4.96 -1.34
CA ALA A 124 -20.23 5.40 0.04
C ALA A 124 -19.74 6.87 0.06
N ASP A 125 -20.45 7.71 0.81
CA ASP A 125 -19.94 9.04 1.17
C ASP A 125 -18.97 8.89 2.35
N MET A 126 -17.71 9.29 2.15
CA MET A 126 -16.61 9.12 3.11
C MET A 126 -15.91 10.45 3.47
N GLU A 127 -16.32 11.57 2.86
CA GLU A 127 -15.60 12.87 2.96
C GLU A 127 -15.60 13.44 4.39
N HIS A 128 -16.56 13.02 5.21
CA HIS A 128 -16.73 13.49 6.58
C HIS A 128 -16.37 12.42 7.63
N ASP A 129 -16.00 11.23 7.19
CA ASP A 129 -15.64 10.13 8.09
C ASP A 129 -14.24 10.34 8.69
N SER A 130 -14.07 9.94 9.95
CA SER A 130 -12.79 10.10 10.60
C SER A 130 -11.77 9.09 10.06
N PRO A 131 -10.46 9.40 10.08
CA PRO A 131 -9.43 8.43 9.68
C PRO A 131 -9.49 7.11 10.46
N TYR A 132 -9.94 7.13 11.72
CA TYR A 132 -10.13 5.92 12.52
C TYR A 132 -11.26 5.04 11.99
N ASP A 133 -12.33 5.65 11.51
CA ASP A 133 -13.48 4.93 10.97
C ASP A 133 -13.13 4.31 9.62
N LEU A 134 -12.44 5.05 8.75
CA LEU A 134 -11.93 4.54 7.47
C LEU A 134 -10.92 3.40 7.68
N ALA A 135 -9.99 3.53 8.62
CA ALA A 135 -9.03 2.47 8.93
C ALA A 135 -9.71 1.23 9.53
N SER A 136 -10.74 1.43 10.35
CA SER A 136 -11.54 0.33 10.89
C SER A 136 -12.38 -0.35 9.81
N MET A 137 -12.92 0.43 8.86
CA MET A 137 -13.66 -0.07 7.71
C MET A 137 -12.78 -0.98 6.87
N LEU A 138 -11.53 -0.59 6.58
CA LEU A 138 -10.59 -1.44 5.83
C LEU A 138 -10.32 -2.79 6.53
N LYS A 139 -10.17 -2.79 7.87
CA LYS A 139 -10.02 -4.03 8.66
C LYS A 139 -11.25 -4.92 8.54
N ILE A 140 -12.44 -4.34 8.71
CA ILE A 140 -13.73 -5.04 8.60
C ILE A 140 -13.90 -5.60 7.19
N TYR A 141 -13.60 -4.80 6.16
CA TYR A 141 -13.73 -5.19 4.77
C TYR A 141 -12.85 -6.41 4.46
N THR A 142 -11.59 -6.36 4.93
CA THR A 142 -10.66 -7.48 4.85
C THR A 142 -11.27 -8.74 5.46
N ARG A 143 -11.73 -8.64 6.72
CA ARG A 143 -12.23 -9.79 7.48
C ARG A 143 -13.53 -10.38 6.90
N LYS A 144 -14.44 -9.54 6.38
CA LYS A 144 -15.78 -9.98 5.95
C LYS A 144 -15.87 -10.34 4.48
N TYR A 145 -15.24 -9.56 3.61
CA TYR A 145 -15.39 -9.70 2.16
C TYR A 145 -14.18 -10.36 1.51
N TYR A 146 -13.03 -10.38 2.19
CA TYR A 146 -11.89 -11.24 1.84
C TYR A 146 -11.53 -12.19 2.99
N PRO A 147 -12.46 -13.06 3.43
CA PRO A 147 -12.15 -14.00 4.50
C PRO A 147 -11.01 -14.92 4.07
N ASN A 148 -10.14 -15.22 5.04
CA ASN A 148 -9.00 -16.12 4.89
C ASN A 148 -8.15 -15.78 3.67
N ILE A 149 -7.68 -14.54 3.60
CA ILE A 149 -6.60 -14.17 2.67
C ILE A 149 -5.40 -15.09 2.89
N LEU A 150 -5.11 -15.42 4.15
CA LEU A 150 -4.10 -16.39 4.53
C LEU A 150 -4.76 -17.71 4.93
N SER A 151 -4.13 -18.82 4.52
CA SER A 151 -4.33 -20.15 5.09
C SER A 151 -3.23 -20.50 6.10
N GLU A 152 -3.40 -21.57 6.89
CA GLU A 152 -2.36 -22.08 7.79
C GLU A 152 -1.07 -22.44 7.04
N SER A 153 -1.20 -23.00 5.83
CA SER A 153 -0.07 -23.32 4.96
C SER A 153 0.64 -22.07 4.46
N ASP A 154 -0.09 -21.00 4.13
CA ASP A 154 0.53 -19.74 3.71
C ASP A 154 1.30 -19.11 4.86
N ILE A 155 0.72 -19.08 6.05
CA ILE A 155 1.36 -18.55 7.26
C ILE A 155 2.68 -19.29 7.52
N THR A 156 2.65 -20.62 7.45
CA THR A 156 3.84 -21.45 7.67
C THR A 156 4.89 -21.18 6.60
N SER A 157 4.50 -21.26 5.32
CA SER A 157 5.39 -21.08 4.17
C SER A 157 6.05 -19.70 4.17
N ILE A 158 5.29 -18.62 4.40
CA ILE A 158 5.81 -17.25 4.41
C ILE A 158 6.80 -17.05 5.57
N ASN A 159 6.51 -17.59 6.75
CA ASN A 159 7.39 -17.47 7.90
C ASN A 159 8.69 -18.28 7.73
N GLU A 160 8.64 -19.44 7.07
CA GLU A 160 9.81 -20.27 6.82
C GLU A 160 10.69 -19.73 5.68
N THR A 161 10.08 -19.23 4.62
CA THR A 161 10.80 -18.81 3.39
C THR A 161 11.09 -17.31 3.34
N GLY A 162 10.31 -16.49 4.05
CA GLY A 162 10.27 -15.05 3.87
C GLY A 162 9.70 -14.59 2.52
N ASP A 163 9.21 -15.51 1.68
CA ASP A 163 8.76 -15.23 0.33
C ASP A 163 7.27 -14.91 0.26
N ALA A 164 6.94 -13.64 0.51
CA ALA A 164 5.59 -13.12 0.28
C ALA A 164 5.25 -12.96 -1.21
N ALA A 165 6.24 -12.85 -2.12
CA ALA A 165 5.98 -12.60 -3.53
C ALA A 165 5.33 -13.82 -4.20
N THR A 166 5.81 -15.03 -3.88
CA THR A 166 5.19 -16.28 -4.34
C THR A 166 3.76 -16.38 -3.82
N PHE A 167 3.51 -16.10 -2.53
CA PHE A 167 2.15 -16.05 -1.98
C PHE A 167 1.26 -15.03 -2.73
N LEU A 168 1.73 -13.80 -2.91
CA LEU A 168 0.94 -12.77 -3.61
C LEU A 168 0.58 -13.20 -5.03
N SER A 169 1.43 -13.99 -5.69
CA SER A 169 1.19 -14.53 -7.03
C SER A 169 0.06 -15.57 -7.10
N THR A 170 -0.26 -16.25 -5.99
CA THR A 170 -1.35 -17.25 -5.93
C THR A 170 -2.72 -16.60 -5.73
N LEU A 171 -2.76 -15.37 -5.21
CA LEU A 171 -4.00 -14.63 -4.99
C LEU A 171 -4.68 -14.21 -6.30
N THR A 172 -6.00 -14.10 -6.25
CA THR A 172 -6.78 -13.46 -7.32
C THR A 172 -6.32 -12.03 -7.54
N ALA A 173 -6.49 -11.52 -8.77
CA ALA A 173 -6.07 -10.15 -9.10
C ALA A 173 -6.69 -9.10 -8.16
N GLU A 174 -7.95 -9.29 -7.79
CA GLU A 174 -8.67 -8.42 -6.85
C GLU A 174 -8.06 -8.44 -5.44
N ARG A 175 -7.87 -9.62 -4.84
CA ARG A 175 -7.27 -9.76 -3.50
C ARG A 175 -5.83 -9.25 -3.46
N ARG A 176 -5.07 -9.49 -4.52
CA ARG A 176 -3.70 -9.00 -4.67
C ARG A 176 -3.65 -7.48 -4.72
N ARG A 177 -4.52 -6.84 -5.52
CA ARG A 177 -4.64 -5.37 -5.59
C ARG A 177 -5.01 -4.78 -4.24
N PHE A 178 -5.94 -5.40 -3.53
CA PHE A 178 -6.33 -4.95 -2.19
C PHE A 178 -5.17 -5.04 -1.19
N LEU A 179 -4.43 -6.15 -1.18
CA LEU A 179 -3.25 -6.28 -0.32
C LEU A 179 -2.15 -5.28 -0.68
N ALA A 180 -1.94 -5.01 -1.97
CA ALA A 180 -0.97 -3.99 -2.40
C ALA A 180 -1.38 -2.60 -1.92
N LEU A 181 -2.67 -2.26 -2.00
CA LEU A 181 -3.22 -1.02 -1.44
C LEU A 181 -2.98 -0.95 0.08
N LEU A 182 -3.31 -2.01 0.82
CA LEU A 182 -3.09 -2.05 2.27
C LEU A 182 -1.60 -1.97 2.63
N GLY A 183 -0.73 -2.68 1.91
CA GLY A 183 0.72 -2.67 2.11
C GLY A 183 1.31 -1.28 1.89
N ALA A 184 0.94 -0.63 0.78
CA ALA A 184 1.34 0.75 0.48
C ALA A 184 0.87 1.74 1.55
N LEU A 185 -0.39 1.64 1.98
CA LEU A 185 -0.93 2.47 3.06
C LEU A 185 -0.18 2.23 4.38
N CYS A 186 0.10 0.97 4.72
CA CYS A 186 0.84 0.61 5.93
C CYS A 186 2.26 1.18 5.93
N ARG A 187 3.00 1.09 4.82
CA ARG A 187 4.33 1.71 4.69
C ARG A 187 4.29 3.22 4.83
N THR A 188 3.25 3.85 4.30
CA THR A 188 3.05 5.31 4.41
C THR A 188 2.76 5.74 5.86
N ILE A 189 2.02 4.93 6.61
CA ILE A 189 1.78 5.17 8.04
C ILE A 189 3.06 4.90 8.85
N ASP A 190 3.76 3.81 8.59
CA ASP A 190 5.00 3.45 9.30
C ASP A 190 6.11 4.50 9.13
N SER A 191 6.18 5.17 7.97
CA SER A 191 7.13 6.28 7.76
C SER A 191 6.86 7.50 8.64
N HIS A 192 5.69 7.58 9.28
CA HIS A 192 5.29 8.63 10.22
C HIS A 192 5.11 8.10 11.66
N GLN A 193 5.68 6.92 11.96
CA GLN A 193 5.51 6.24 13.25
C GLN A 193 5.96 7.05 14.47
N GLU A 194 6.84 8.03 14.30
CA GLU A 194 7.25 8.93 15.39
C GLU A 194 6.07 9.76 15.92
N THR A 195 5.13 10.14 15.06
CA THR A 195 3.94 10.92 15.41
C THR A 195 2.76 9.98 15.71
N ASN A 196 2.43 9.10 14.76
CA ASN A 196 1.23 8.28 14.86
C ASN A 196 1.39 7.04 15.77
N LYS A 197 2.62 6.70 16.19
CA LYS A 197 2.95 5.54 17.06
C LYS A 197 2.64 4.15 16.47
N MET A 198 2.42 4.07 15.17
CA MET A 198 2.05 2.86 14.45
C MET A 198 3.20 2.41 13.55
N SER A 199 4.15 1.68 14.15
CA SER A 199 5.18 0.97 13.41
C SER A 199 4.61 -0.18 12.57
N MET A 200 5.36 -0.68 11.59
CA MET A 200 4.97 -1.86 10.80
C MET A 200 4.66 -3.09 11.69
N SER A 201 5.38 -3.24 12.81
CA SER A 201 5.08 -4.31 13.79
C SER A 201 3.73 -4.08 14.49
N ASN A 202 3.40 -2.83 14.83
CA ASN A 202 2.10 -2.50 15.43
C ASN A 202 0.95 -2.65 14.41
N LEU A 203 1.17 -2.25 13.16
CA LEU A 203 0.21 -2.42 12.07
C LEU A 203 -0.06 -3.90 11.79
N ALA A 204 0.98 -4.72 11.68
CA ALA A 204 0.84 -6.17 11.53
C ALA A 204 0.04 -6.79 12.68
N ARG A 205 0.27 -6.35 13.93
CA ARG A 205 -0.48 -6.85 15.10
C ARG A 205 -1.98 -6.59 15.02
N VAL A 206 -2.39 -5.42 14.52
CA VAL A 206 -3.82 -5.07 14.42
C VAL A 206 -4.48 -5.60 13.14
N LEU A 207 -3.70 -5.88 12.10
CA LEU A 207 -4.21 -6.39 10.82
C LEU A 207 -4.26 -7.92 10.76
N ALA A 208 -3.31 -8.63 11.39
CA ALA A 208 -3.22 -10.09 11.36
C ALA A 208 -4.53 -10.83 11.70
N PRO A 209 -5.31 -10.44 12.73
CA PRO A 209 -6.60 -11.08 13.03
C PRO A 209 -7.66 -10.92 11.93
N ASN A 210 -7.45 -10.02 10.97
CA ASN A 210 -8.37 -9.80 9.84
C ASN A 210 -7.94 -10.57 8.59
N LEU A 211 -6.69 -11.05 8.53
CA LEU A 211 -6.14 -11.78 7.38
C LEU A 211 -6.36 -13.30 7.47
N PHE A 212 -6.53 -13.81 8.69
CA PHE A 212 -6.75 -15.23 8.99
C PHE A 212 -7.89 -15.40 9.99
N GLN A 213 -8.78 -16.34 9.72
CA GLN A 213 -9.83 -16.78 10.63
C GLN A 213 -9.92 -18.31 10.61
N HIS A 214 -10.21 -18.91 11.76
CA HIS A 214 -10.40 -20.35 11.88
C HIS A 214 -11.60 -20.64 12.78
N PRO A 215 -12.46 -21.62 12.42
CA PRO A 215 -13.64 -21.95 13.22
C PRO A 215 -13.30 -22.44 14.63
N ASP A 216 -12.13 -23.07 14.80
CA ASP A 216 -11.58 -23.40 16.11
C ASP A 216 -10.75 -22.23 16.67
N PRO A 217 -11.20 -21.57 17.77
CA PRO A 217 -10.49 -20.45 18.38
C PRO A 217 -9.12 -20.85 18.98
N MET A 218 -8.90 -22.14 19.29
CA MET A 218 -7.59 -22.61 19.75
C MET A 218 -6.54 -22.58 18.64
N VAL A 219 -6.96 -22.84 17.40
CA VAL A 219 -6.09 -22.71 16.22
C VAL A 219 -5.78 -21.25 15.95
N GLU A 220 -6.78 -20.35 15.99
CA GLU A 220 -6.55 -18.90 15.87
C GLU A 220 -5.58 -18.40 16.94
N MET A 221 -5.78 -18.80 18.21
CA MET A 221 -4.91 -18.41 19.32
C MET A 221 -3.49 -18.94 19.16
N ARG A 222 -3.32 -20.18 18.67
CA ARG A 222 -1.99 -20.77 18.42
C ARG A 222 -1.25 -20.06 17.29
N LEU A 223 -1.98 -19.67 16.24
CA LEU A 223 -1.39 -19.08 15.04
C LEU A 223 -1.27 -17.57 15.09
N ILE A 224 -1.76 -16.89 16.13
CA ILE A 224 -1.74 -15.42 16.20
C ILE A 224 -0.35 -14.81 15.96
N LEU A 225 0.69 -15.32 16.63
CA LEU A 225 2.05 -14.79 16.48
C LEU A 225 2.64 -15.11 15.09
N PRO A 226 2.56 -16.37 14.58
CA PRO A 226 2.89 -16.67 13.18
C PRO A 226 2.17 -15.79 12.16
N THR A 227 0.87 -15.52 12.35
CA THR A 227 0.09 -14.66 11.45
C THR A 227 0.55 -13.21 11.51
N ILE A 228 0.92 -12.71 12.70
CA ILE A 228 1.50 -11.36 12.83
C ILE A 228 2.80 -11.25 12.04
N GLU A 229 3.67 -12.25 12.12
CA GLU A 229 4.93 -12.21 11.38
C GLU A 229 4.72 -12.34 9.87
N ALA A 230 3.85 -13.24 9.43
CA ALA A 230 3.49 -13.36 8.01
C ALA A 230 2.88 -12.05 7.48
N ALA A 231 1.96 -11.43 8.23
CA ALA A 231 1.38 -10.14 7.89
C ALA A 231 2.45 -9.05 7.78
N ARG A 232 3.42 -9.01 8.69
CA ARG A 232 4.54 -8.07 8.64
C ARG A 232 5.37 -8.25 7.38
N ILE A 233 5.67 -9.48 6.98
CA ILE A 233 6.43 -9.78 5.75
C ILE A 233 5.62 -9.34 4.52
N ILE A 234 4.34 -9.71 4.45
CA ILE A 234 3.45 -9.35 3.34
C ILE A 234 3.35 -7.82 3.18
N MET A 235 3.08 -7.08 4.25
CA MET A 235 2.87 -5.62 4.19
C MET A 235 4.13 -4.84 3.81
N ASN A 236 5.33 -5.44 3.95
CA ASN A 236 6.58 -4.84 3.47
C ASN A 236 6.82 -5.06 1.97
N VAL A 237 6.18 -6.07 1.37
CA VAL A 237 6.41 -6.47 -0.03
C VAL A 237 5.25 -6.08 -0.95
N ALA A 238 4.01 -6.15 -0.46
CA ALA A 238 2.78 -5.90 -1.20
C ALA A 238 2.62 -4.41 -1.60
#